data_AF-A0AAX4Y333-F1
#
_entry.id   AF-A0AAX4Y333-F1
#
_cell.length_a   1.000
_cell.length_b   1.000
_cell.length_c   1.000
_cell.angle_alpha   90.00
_cell.angle_beta   90.00
_cell.angle_gamma   90.00
#
_symmetry.space_group_name_H-M   'P 1'
#
loop_
_entity.id
_entity.type
_entity.pdbx_description
1 polymer ?
#
loop_
_entity_poly.entity_id
_entity_poly.type
_entity_poly.pdbx_seq_one_letter_code
_entity_poly.pdbx_strand_id
1 'polypeptide(L)'
;VEDGAQVVDVNMDDGLLDAQAEMTTFLNLIASEPEIARVPVMIDSSKWDVIVAGLKCLQGKSIVNSISLKEGEEKFLEHARTIRQYGAATVVMAF
;
A
#
# COMPACT_ATOMS: atom_id res chain seq x y z
N VAL A 1 3.64 16.44 4.33
CA VAL A 1 4.26 16.08 5.63
C VAL A 1 4.42 17.31 6.52
N GLU A 2 4.83 18.46 5.98
CA GLU A 2 5.06 19.72 6.73
C GLU A 2 3.88 20.17 7.62
N ASP A 3 2.63 19.96 7.17
CA ASP A 3 1.43 20.29 7.94
C ASP A 3 1.04 19.22 9.00
N GLY A 4 1.92 18.27 9.30
CA GLY A 4 1.76 17.32 10.42
C GLY A 4 1.24 15.92 10.06
N ALA A 5 1.11 15.59 8.77
CA ALA A 5 0.76 14.23 8.36
C ALA A 5 1.85 13.22 8.78
N GLN A 6 1.49 12.22 9.59
CA GLN A 6 2.40 11.20 10.12
C GLN A 6 2.41 9.90 9.29
N VAL A 7 1.49 9.78 8.35
CA VAL A 7 1.38 8.71 7.35
C VAL A 7 0.90 9.37 6.05
N VAL A 8 1.39 8.91 4.90
CA VAL A 8 0.89 9.34 3.59
C VAL A 8 0.14 8.18 2.96
N ASP A 9 -1.14 8.37 2.69
CA ASP A 9 -1.95 7.44 1.91
C ASP A 9 -1.80 7.74 0.42
N VAL A 10 -1.54 6.70 -0.37
CA VAL A 10 -1.33 6.79 -1.81
C VAL A 10 -2.31 5.85 -2.49
N ASN A 11 -3.21 6.43 -3.29
CA ASN A 11 -4.19 5.71 -4.09
C ASN A 11 -4.05 6.09 -5.57
N MET A 12 -3.90 5.09 -6.44
CA MET A 12 -3.76 5.26 -7.90
C MET A 12 -4.90 4.57 -8.68
N ASP A 13 -5.98 4.17 -8.00
CA ASP A 13 -7.12 3.54 -8.64
C ASP A 13 -7.96 4.58 -9.40
N ASP A 14 -7.72 4.66 -10.70
CA ASP A 14 -8.58 5.38 -11.65
C ASP A 14 -8.69 4.59 -12.97
N GLY A 15 -9.80 4.75 -13.69
CA GLY A 15 -10.04 4.04 -14.95
C GLY A 15 -9.12 4.48 -16.11
N LEU A 16 -8.48 5.64 -15.99
CA LEU A 16 -7.55 6.19 -16.98
C LEU A 16 -6.09 5.83 -16.71
N LEU A 17 -5.80 5.25 -15.54
CA LEU A 17 -4.44 4.97 -15.08
C LEU A 17 -4.08 3.49 -15.17
N ASP A 18 -2.82 3.22 -15.51
CA ASP A 18 -2.18 1.97 -15.12
C ASP A 18 -1.81 2.07 -13.63
N ALA A 19 -2.77 1.75 -12.77
CA ALA A 19 -2.63 1.90 -11.32
C ALA A 19 -1.38 1.20 -10.76
N GLN A 20 -0.97 0.06 -11.33
CA GLN A 20 0.21 -0.67 -10.87
C GLN A 20 1.49 0.09 -11.24
N ALA A 21 1.60 0.57 -12.48
CA ALA A 21 2.74 1.37 -12.92
C ALA A 21 2.82 2.71 -12.19
N GLU A 22 1.70 3.40 -12.01
CA GLU A 22 1.65 4.69 -11.31
C GLU A 22 1.99 4.54 -9.83
N MET A 23 1.48 3.50 -9.17
CA MET A 23 1.81 3.20 -7.77
C MET A 23 3.33 3.02 -7.62
N THR A 24 3.93 2.15 -8.42
CA THR A 24 5.38 1.91 -8.32
C THR A 24 6.20 3.15 -8.67
N THR A 25 5.79 3.93 -9.67
CA THR A 25 6.46 5.17 -10.07
C THR A 25 6.45 6.18 -8.94
N PHE A 26 5.27 6.45 -8.37
CA PHE A 26 5.12 7.47 -7.33
C PHE A 26 5.80 7.08 -6.02
N LEU A 27 5.75 5.80 -5.62
CA LEU A 27 6.47 5.32 -4.44
C LEU A 27 7.99 5.45 -4.58
N ASN A 28 8.55 5.21 -5.77
CA ASN A 28 9.97 5.44 -6.04
C ASN A 28 10.33 6.93 -5.96
N LEU A 29 9.46 7.82 -6.47
CA LEU A 29 9.66 9.27 -6.36
C LEU A 29 9.63 9.72 -4.90
N ILE A 30 8.67 9.24 -4.10
CA ILE A 30 8.61 9.50 -2.65
C ILE A 30 9.90 9.04 -1.96
N ALA A 31 10.37 7.83 -2.27
CA ALA A 31 11.59 7.29 -1.67
C ALA A 31 12.84 8.09 -2.02
N SER A 32 12.83 8.82 -3.15
CA SER A 32 13.93 9.70 -3.57
C SER A 32 13.97 11.06 -2.85
N GLU A 33 12.90 11.43 -2.13
CA GLU A 33 12.78 12.70 -1.41
C GLU A 33 12.83 12.49 0.12
N PRO A 34 13.97 12.77 0.79
CA PRO A 34 14.16 12.47 2.21
C PRO A 34 13.12 13.09 3.15
N GLU A 35 12.61 14.29 2.84
CA GLU A 35 11.61 14.97 3.67
C GLU A 35 10.23 14.28 3.66
N ILE A 36 9.96 13.48 2.62
CA ILE A 36 8.73 12.69 2.49
C ILE A 36 8.98 11.26 3.00
N ALA A 37 10.12 10.65 2.63
CA ALA A 37 10.47 9.27 3.00
C ALA A 37 10.59 9.00 4.51
N ARG A 38 10.63 10.05 5.35
CA ARG A 38 10.67 9.93 6.82
C ARG A 38 9.38 9.43 7.46
N VAL A 39 8.24 9.48 6.75
CA VAL A 39 6.96 8.95 7.25
C VAL A 39 6.57 7.68 6.48
N PRO A 40 5.92 6.70 7.13
CA PRO A 40 5.46 5.50 6.44
C PRO A 40 4.39 5.83 5.40
N VAL A 41 4.34 4.99 4.36
CA VAL A 41 3.33 5.07 3.30
C VAL A 41 2.26 4.00 3.51
N MET A 42 1.01 4.41 3.36
CA MET A 42 -0.15 3.54 3.25
C MET A 42 -0.46 3.33 1.76
N ILE A 43 -0.36 2.08 1.30
CA ILE A 43 -0.65 1.66 -0.07
C ILE A 43 -2.15 1.40 -0.16
N ASP A 44 -2.88 2.29 -0.81
CA ASP A 44 -4.32 2.21 -0.98
C ASP A 44 -4.70 1.74 -2.38
N SER A 45 -5.34 0.57 -2.46
CA SER A 45 -5.94 0.09 -3.71
C SER A 45 -6.96 -1.01 -3.43
N SER A 46 -7.98 -1.06 -4.26
CA SER A 46 -8.94 -2.17 -4.35
C SER A 46 -8.37 -3.40 -5.08
N LYS A 47 -7.20 -3.28 -5.73
CA LYS A 47 -6.59 -4.32 -6.56
C LYS A 47 -5.36 -4.90 -5.87
N TRP A 48 -5.36 -6.22 -5.65
CA TRP A 48 -4.31 -6.89 -4.89
C TRP A 48 -2.92 -6.84 -5.57
N ASP A 49 -2.87 -6.89 -6.89
CA ASP A 49 -1.64 -6.77 -7.68
C ASP A 49 -0.97 -5.40 -7.51
N VAL A 50 -1.75 -4.32 -7.41
CA VAL A 50 -1.25 -2.97 -7.10
C VAL A 50 -0.64 -2.92 -5.70
N ILE A 51 -1.33 -3.49 -4.69
CA ILE A 51 -0.81 -3.60 -3.32
C ILE A 51 0.53 -4.34 -3.31
N VAL A 52 0.61 -5.51 -3.96
CA VAL A 52 1.84 -6.31 -4.00
C VAL A 52 2.96 -5.57 -4.74
N ALA A 53 2.65 -4.83 -5.81
CA ALA A 53 3.64 -4.03 -6.52
C ALA A 53 4.21 -2.91 -5.63
N GLY A 54 3.36 -2.22 -4.87
CA GLY A 54 3.79 -1.23 -3.89
C GLY A 54 4.65 -1.83 -2.77
N LEU A 55 4.24 -2.98 -2.22
CA LEU A 55 5.00 -3.68 -1.17
C LEU A 55 6.40 -4.12 -1.63
N LYS A 56 6.56 -4.52 -2.90
CA LYS A 56 7.87 -4.87 -3.48
C LYS A 56 8.78 -3.66 -3.67
N CYS A 57 8.19 -2.48 -3.87
CA CYS A 57 8.90 -1.25 -4.17
C CYS A 57 9.46 -0.56 -2.92
N LEU A 58 8.68 -0.57 -1.83
CA LEU A 58 9.03 0.14 -0.61
C LEU A 58 10.13 -0.54 0.19
N GLN A 59 11.06 0.27 0.69
CA GLN A 59 12.02 -0.12 1.72
C GLN A 59 11.54 0.43 3.06
N GLY A 60 11.43 -0.44 4.08
CA GLY A 60 10.98 -0.06 5.42
C GLY A 60 9.51 -0.41 5.69
N LYS A 61 8.94 0.22 6.72
CA LYS A 61 7.58 -0.10 7.18
C LYS A 61 6.54 0.56 6.29
N SER A 62 5.62 -0.24 5.76
CA SER A 62 4.45 0.21 4.99
C SER A 62 3.15 -0.27 5.65
N ILE A 63 2.04 0.31 5.23
CA ILE A 63 0.70 -0.07 5.67
C ILE A 63 -0.12 -0.44 4.42
N VAL A 64 -0.76 -1.61 4.42
CA VAL A 64 -1.68 -1.99 3.34
C VAL A 64 -3.08 -1.49 3.66
N ASN A 65 -3.68 -0.76 2.73
CA ASN A 65 -5.07 -0.34 2.72
C ASN A 65 -5.75 -0.92 1.47
N SER A 66 -6.43 -2.05 1.53
CA SER A 66 -6.78 -2.85 2.71
C SER A 66 -7.01 -4.31 2.34
N ILE A 67 -7.29 -5.15 3.34
CA ILE A 67 -7.85 -6.49 3.13
C ILE A 67 -9.20 -6.60 3.85
N SER A 68 -10.04 -7.56 3.44
CA SER A 68 -11.37 -7.80 4.04
C SER A 68 -11.82 -9.26 3.87
N LEU A 69 -12.96 -9.63 4.45
CA LEU A 69 -13.55 -10.96 4.29
C LEU A 69 -14.49 -11.05 3.07
N LYS A 70 -14.59 -9.98 2.27
CA LYS A 70 -15.44 -9.91 1.06
C LYS A 70 -15.28 -11.10 0.10
N GLU A 71 -14.06 -11.57 -0.10
CA GLU A 71 -13.73 -12.69 -1.00
C GLU A 71 -13.59 -14.04 -0.26
N GLY A 72 -13.97 -14.09 1.01
CA GLY A 72 -13.90 -15.27 1.87
C GLY A 72 -12.60 -15.39 2.68
N GLU A 73 -12.64 -16.28 3.66
CA GLU A 73 -11.56 -16.47 4.64
C GLU A 73 -10.25 -16.95 4.01
N GLU A 74 -10.31 -17.82 2.99
CA GLU A 74 -9.11 -18.33 2.33
C GLU A 74 -8.29 -17.20 1.68
N LYS A 75 -8.96 -16.32 0.94
CA LYS A 75 -8.34 -15.14 0.31
C LYS A 75 -7.82 -14.14 1.34
N PHE A 76 -8.59 -13.90 2.39
CA PHE A 76 -8.16 -13.06 3.50
C PHE A 76 -6.86 -13.58 4.14
N LEU A 77 -6.79 -14.88 4.43
CA LEU A 77 -5.59 -15.51 5.03
C LEU A 77 -4.41 -15.53 4.05
N GLU A 78 -4.63 -15.73 2.75
CA GLU A 78 -3.60 -15.63 1.72
C GLU A 78 -2.96 -14.24 1.70
N HIS A 79 -3.79 -13.19 1.63
CA HIS A 79 -3.33 -11.80 1.62
C HIS A 79 -2.65 -11.42 2.94
N ALA A 80 -3.25 -11.77 4.09
CA ALA A 80 -2.67 -11.50 5.42
C ALA A 80 -1.29 -12.17 5.61
N ARG A 81 -1.12 -13.41 5.14
CA ARG A 81 0.19 -14.11 5.18
C ARG A 81 1.22 -13.39 4.31
N THR A 82 0.82 -12.95 3.11
CA THR A 82 1.70 -12.19 2.22
C THR A 82 2.14 -10.87 2.87
N ILE A 83 1.22 -10.10 3.43
CA ILE A 83 1.51 -8.84 4.16
C ILE A 83 2.49 -9.09 5.30
N ARG A 84 2.26 -10.16 6.08
CA ARG A 84 3.16 -10.57 7.16
C ARG A 84 4.56 -10.91 6.66
N GLN A 85 4.71 -11.54 5.49
CA GLN A 85 6.00 -11.84 4.88
C GLN A 85 6.77 -10.57 4.48
N TYR A 86 6.07 -9.54 3.99
CA TYR A 86 6.66 -8.22 3.72
C TYR A 86 6.91 -7.40 5.01
N GLY A 87 6.40 -7.83 6.16
CA GLY A 87 6.55 -7.09 7.42
C GLY A 87 5.73 -5.79 7.49
N ALA A 88 4.70 -5.67 6.67
CA ALA A 88 3.81 -4.50 6.63
C ALA A 88 2.68 -4.62 7.66
N ALA A 89 2.15 -3.46 8.10
CA ALA A 89 0.87 -3.41 8.80
C ALA A 89 -0.29 -3.45 7.79
N THR A 90 -1.52 -3.64 8.25
CA THR A 90 -2.69 -3.62 7.35
C THR A 90 -3.94 -3.08 8.02
N VAL A 91 -4.72 -2.33 7.25
CA VAL A 91 -6.12 -2.00 7.53
C VAL A 91 -6.98 -3.21 7.17
N VAL A 92 -7.82 -3.65 8.10
CA VAL A 92 -8.83 -4.68 7.87
C VAL A 92 -10.18 -4.01 7.82
N MET A 93 -10.81 -4.03 6.65
CA MET A 93 -12.15 -3.45 6.49
C MET A 93 -13.19 -4.38 7.12
N ALA A 94 -14.17 -3.78 7.80
CA ALA A 94 -15.36 -4.49 8.27
C ALA A 94 -16.34 -4.72 7.11
N PHE A 95 -15.94 -5.60 6.18
CA PHE A 95 -16.67 -5.96 4.96
C PHE A 95 -16.61 -7.47 4.74
#